data_AF-A0A1V4R4H4-F1
#
_entry.id   AF-A0A1V4R4H4-F1
#
_cell.length_a   1.000
_cell.length_b   1.000
_cell.length_c   1.000
_cell.angle_alpha   90.00
_cell.angle_beta   90.00
_cell.angle_gamma   90.00
#
_symmetry.space_group_name_H-M   'P 1'
#
loop_
_entity.id
_entity.type
_entity.pdbx_description
1 polymer ?
#
loop_
_entity_poly.entity_id
_entity_poly.type
_entity_poly.pdbx_seq_one_letter_code
_entity_poly.pdbx_strand_id
1 'polypeptide(L)'
;MKKIISIIGWVILLLAFAALGLSSDDPTFGFFFYLAFFTATFALVYLYIKKHQRRTEIDPKKMVLVYKVSGIVLLLVGLFSPLIALRKIGLPGTSYWAIVSVSIFAWWGFSLFFKKD
;
A
#
# COMPACT_ATOMS: atom_id res chain seq x y z
N MET A 1 14.04 -14.82 -14.55
CA MET A 1 13.10 -14.92 -13.41
C MET A 1 12.74 -13.57 -12.78
N LYS A 2 13.70 -12.75 -12.30
CA LYS A 2 13.41 -11.46 -11.62
C LYS A 2 12.53 -10.47 -12.43
N LYS A 3 12.73 -10.35 -13.74
CA LYS A 3 11.91 -9.49 -14.62
C LYS A 3 10.45 -9.93 -14.70
N ILE A 4 10.19 -11.23 -14.81
CA ILE A 4 8.84 -11.80 -14.93
C ILE A 4 8.06 -11.56 -13.64
N ILE A 5 8.69 -11.80 -12.48
CA ILE A 5 8.08 -11.54 -11.16
C ILE A 5 7.72 -10.05 -11.01
N SER A 6 8.60 -9.16 -11.48
CA SER A 6 8.32 -7.72 -11.46
C SER A 6 7.12 -7.35 -12.32
N ILE A 7 7.04 -7.87 -13.56
CA ILE A 7 5.91 -7.60 -14.46
C ILE A 7 4.59 -8.10 -13.84
N ILE A 8 4.59 -9.33 -13.32
CA ILE A 8 3.42 -9.91 -12.65
C ILE A 8 3.01 -9.04 -11.45
N GLY A 9 3.97 -8.56 -10.66
CA GLY A 9 3.70 -7.65 -9.54
C GLY A 9 3.00 -6.36 -9.97
N TRP A 10 3.44 -5.75 -11.08
CA TRP A 10 2.80 -4.56 -11.63
C TRP A 10 1.38 -4.82 -12.14
N VAL A 11 1.15 -5.98 -12.79
CA VAL A 11 -0.19 -6.37 -13.25
C VAL A 11 -1.14 -6.60 -12.06
N ILE A 12 -0.68 -7.32 -11.03
CA ILE A 12 -1.47 -7.56 -9.81
C ILE A 12 -1.79 -6.24 -9.10
N LEU A 13 -0.82 -5.32 -9.00
CA LEU A 13 -1.01 -4.00 -8.41
C LEU A 13 -2.10 -3.23 -9.16
N LEU A 14 -2.05 -3.22 -10.49
CA LEU A 14 -3.02 -2.52 -11.33
C LEU A 14 -4.42 -3.12 -11.21
N LEU A 15 -4.53 -4.46 -11.16
CA LEU A 15 -5.79 -5.15 -10.90
C LEU A 15 -6.35 -4.85 -9.50
N ALA A 16 -5.51 -4.78 -8.48
CA ALA A 16 -5.93 -4.43 -7.12
C ALA A 16 -6.52 -3.02 -7.04
N PHE A 17 -5.90 -2.06 -7.75
CA PHE A 17 -6.43 -0.70 -7.86
C PHE A 17 -7.71 -0.62 -8.70
N ALA A 18 -7.79 -1.37 -9.81
CA ALA A 18 -9.00 -1.47 -10.62
C ALA A 18 -10.18 -2.06 -9.82
N ALA A 19 -9.90 -3.01 -8.91
CA ALA A 19 -10.91 -3.63 -8.05
C ALA A 19 -11.62 -2.63 -7.11
N LEU A 20 -11.04 -1.45 -6.85
CA LEU A 20 -11.75 -0.38 -6.13
C LEU A 20 -13.02 0.06 -6.86
N GLY A 21 -13.04 -0.02 -8.19
CA GLY A 21 -14.19 0.27 -9.03
C GLY A 21 -15.37 -0.70 -8.83
N LEU A 22 -15.15 -1.88 -8.27
CA LEU A 22 -16.21 -2.84 -7.94
C LEU A 22 -17.15 -2.34 -6.83
N SER A 23 -16.74 -1.31 -6.08
CA SER A 23 -17.58 -0.68 -5.07
C SER A 23 -18.55 0.39 -5.61
N SER A 24 -18.53 0.64 -6.93
CA SER A 24 -19.40 1.62 -7.59
C SER A 24 -20.78 1.03 -7.91
N ASP A 25 -21.77 1.90 -8.14
CA ASP A 25 -23.16 1.50 -8.46
C ASP A 25 -23.24 0.60 -9.71
N ASP A 26 -22.41 0.87 -10.72
CA ASP A 26 -22.16 -0.04 -11.84
C ASP A 26 -20.74 -0.64 -11.70
N PRO A 27 -20.62 -1.87 -11.18
CA PRO A 27 -19.31 -2.48 -10.90
C PRO A 27 -18.54 -2.82 -12.17
N THR A 28 -19.23 -3.07 -13.29
CA THR A 28 -18.58 -3.37 -14.57
C THR A 28 -17.96 -2.10 -15.13
N PHE A 29 -18.75 -1.04 -15.23
CA PHE A 29 -18.25 0.26 -15.68
C PHE A 29 -17.17 0.80 -14.73
N GLY A 30 -17.40 0.73 -13.42
CA GLY A 30 -16.46 1.18 -12.39
C GLY A 30 -15.11 0.48 -12.50
N PHE A 31 -15.08 -0.85 -12.62
CA PHE A 31 -13.83 -1.60 -12.79
C PHE A 31 -13.01 -1.12 -14.00
N PHE A 32 -13.63 -1.02 -15.18
CA PHE A 32 -12.93 -0.58 -16.39
C PHE A 32 -12.50 0.88 -16.33
N PHE A 33 -13.33 1.74 -15.73
CA PHE A 33 -13.00 3.15 -15.52
C PHE A 33 -11.76 3.32 -14.64
N TYR A 34 -11.72 2.65 -13.48
CA TYR A 34 -10.57 2.68 -12.57
C TYR A 34 -9.32 2.06 -13.22
N LEU A 35 -9.47 0.97 -13.98
CA LEU A 35 -8.36 0.37 -14.73
C LEU A 35 -7.75 1.36 -15.73
N ALA A 36 -8.59 2.04 -16.52
CA ALA A 36 -8.14 3.06 -17.46
C ALA A 36 -7.50 4.26 -16.76
N PHE A 37 -8.12 4.75 -15.69
CA PHE A 37 -7.64 5.87 -14.88
C PHE A 37 -6.26 5.60 -14.26
N PHE A 38 -6.07 4.45 -13.62
CA PHE A 38 -4.80 4.10 -13.00
C PHE A 38 -3.72 3.81 -14.03
N THR A 39 -4.07 3.19 -15.17
CA THR A 39 -3.14 3.01 -16.29
C THR A 39 -2.66 4.36 -16.81
N ALA A 40 -3.56 5.31 -17.04
CA ALA A 40 -3.22 6.66 -17.47
C ALA A 40 -2.37 7.40 -16.44
N THR A 41 -2.70 7.28 -15.15
CA THR A 41 -1.94 7.89 -14.06
C THR A 41 -0.51 7.34 -14.00
N PHE A 42 -0.32 6.02 -14.05
CA PHE A 42 1.01 5.42 -14.09
C PHE A 42 1.79 5.80 -15.35
N ALA A 43 1.14 5.86 -16.51
CA ALA A 43 1.77 6.32 -17.74
C ALA A 43 2.23 7.78 -17.62
N LEU A 44 1.40 8.67 -17.07
CA LEU A 44 1.75 10.07 -16.83
C LEU A 44 2.91 10.23 -15.86
N VAL A 45 2.88 9.51 -14.74
CA VAL A 45 3.98 9.51 -13.75
C VAL A 45 5.27 8.97 -14.39
N TYR A 46 5.19 7.89 -15.17
CA TYR A 46 6.33 7.34 -15.88
C TYR A 46 6.92 8.34 -16.88
N LEU A 47 6.08 9.01 -17.68
CA LEU A 47 6.52 10.04 -18.62
C LEU A 47 7.11 11.25 -17.89
N TYR A 48 6.51 11.69 -16.79
CA TYR A 48 7.02 12.77 -15.96
C TYR A 48 8.40 12.47 -15.41
N ILE A 49 8.58 11.29 -14.80
CA ILE A 49 9.86 10.83 -14.28
C ILE A 49 10.87 10.73 -15.41
N LYS A 50 10.54 10.06 -16.52
CA LYS A 50 11.43 9.92 -17.69
C LYS A 50 11.89 11.27 -18.24
N LYS A 51 10.99 12.26 -18.25
CA LYS A 51 11.27 13.63 -18.71
C LYS A 51 12.12 14.42 -17.72
N HIS A 52 11.97 14.21 -16.41
CA HIS A 52 12.60 15.02 -15.36
C HIS A 52 13.82 14.36 -14.68
N GLN A 53 14.05 13.06 -14.88
CA GLN A 53 15.09 12.29 -14.21
C GLN A 53 16.53 12.74 -14.52
N ARG A 54 16.76 13.50 -15.60
CA ARG A 54 18.12 13.93 -15.97
C ARG A 54 18.71 15.04 -15.10
N ARG A 55 17.95 15.61 -14.15
CA ARG A 55 18.39 16.80 -13.38
C ARG A 55 18.22 16.70 -11.86
N THR A 56 17.60 15.63 -11.34
CA THR A 56 17.42 15.46 -9.90
C THR A 56 18.61 14.70 -9.32
N GLU A 57 19.62 15.43 -8.82
CA GLU A 57 20.54 14.87 -7.84
C GLU A 57 19.72 14.45 -6.62
N ILE A 58 19.81 13.18 -6.26
CA ILE A 58 19.10 12.63 -5.11
C ILE A 58 19.78 13.19 -3.85
N ASP A 59 19.25 14.28 -3.32
CA ASP A 59 19.71 14.83 -2.05
C ASP A 59 19.38 13.81 -0.94
N PRO A 60 20.37 13.21 -0.28
CA PRO A 60 20.16 12.19 0.73
C PRO A 60 19.32 12.73 1.91
N LYS A 61 19.40 14.02 2.23
CA LYS A 61 18.61 14.62 3.32
C LYS A 61 17.12 14.67 2.98
N LYS A 62 16.78 15.04 1.74
CA LYS A 62 15.37 15.03 1.26
C LYS A 62 14.83 13.61 1.21
N MET A 63 15.64 12.66 0.75
CA MET A 63 15.23 11.26 0.67
C MET A 63 14.92 10.66 2.05
N VAL A 64 15.77 10.93 3.05
CA VAL A 64 15.51 10.51 4.45
C VAL A 64 14.22 11.13 4.99
N LEU A 65 13.96 12.41 4.69
CA LEU A 65 12.72 13.06 5.11
C LEU A 65 11.48 12.41 4.48
N VAL A 66 11.51 12.14 3.17
CA VAL A 66 10.41 11.46 2.45
C VAL A 66 10.16 10.06 3.02
N TYR A 67 11.21 9.30 3.31
CA TYR A 67 11.06 8.00 3.96
C TYR A 67 10.48 8.11 5.37
N LYS A 68 10.93 9.09 6.16
CA LYS A 68 10.40 9.30 7.51
C LYS A 68 8.92 9.68 7.48
N VAL A 69 8.52 10.61 6.61
CA VAL A 69 7.13 11.06 6.49
C VAL A 69 6.24 9.95 5.93
N SER A 70 6.65 9.28 4.84
CA SER A 70 5.88 8.17 4.29
C SER A 70 5.77 7.00 5.26
N GLY A 71 6.82 6.70 6.01
CA GLY A 71 6.81 5.70 7.09
C GLY A 71 5.82 6.04 8.20
N ILE A 72 5.77 7.29 8.65
CA ILE A 72 4.79 7.75 9.65
C ILE A 72 3.36 7.64 9.11
N VAL A 73 3.12 8.09 7.87
CA VAL A 73 1.79 7.98 7.24
C VAL A 73 1.35 6.52 7.13
N LEU A 74 2.23 5.64 6.67
CA LEU A 74 1.95 4.20 6.59
C LEU A 74 1.69 3.58 7.97
N LEU A 75 2.43 4.01 8.99
CA LEU A 75 2.20 3.56 10.37
C LEU A 75 0.82 3.99 10.85
N LEU A 76 0.43 5.26 10.66
CA LEU A 76 -0.89 5.76 11.04
C LEU A 76 -1.99 5.01 10.29
N VAL A 77 -1.88 4.84 8.97
CA VAL A 77 -2.88 4.10 8.17
C VAL A 77 -2.99 2.65 8.62
N GLY A 78 -1.85 1.98 8.85
CA GLY A 78 -1.81 0.61 9.34
C GLY A 78 -2.40 0.46 10.75
N LEU A 79 -2.20 1.45 11.61
CA LEU A 79 -2.72 1.46 12.98
C LEU A 79 -4.23 1.75 13.03
N PHE A 80 -4.72 2.72 12.25
CA PHE A 80 -6.11 3.17 12.31
C PHE A 80 -7.06 2.41 11.38
N SER A 81 -6.58 1.80 10.29
CA SER A 81 -7.44 1.04 9.37
C SER A 81 -8.21 -0.12 10.05
N PRO A 82 -7.62 -0.93 10.95
CA PRO A 82 -8.35 -1.99 11.64
C PRO A 82 -9.38 -1.42 12.61
N LEU A 83 -9.09 -0.28 13.25
CA LEU A 83 -10.03 0.37 14.17
C LEU A 83 -11.32 0.76 13.45
N ILE A 84 -11.20 1.33 12.26
CA ILE A 84 -12.35 1.76 11.44
C ILE A 84 -13.13 0.53 10.94
N ALA A 85 -12.42 -0.51 10.49
CA ALA A 85 -13.05 -1.75 10.02
C ALA A 85 -13.81 -2.48 11.14
N LEU A 86 -13.22 -2.60 12.34
CA LEU A 86 -13.83 -3.26 13.49
C LEU A 86 -15.05 -2.50 14.02
N ARG A 87 -15.01 -1.15 14.00
CA ARG A 87 -16.17 -0.34 14.36
C ARG A 87 -17.35 -0.53 13.39
N LYS A 88 -17.09 -0.69 12.09
CA LYS A 88 -18.15 -0.93 11.09
C LYS A 88 -18.92 -2.24 11.35
N ILE A 89 -18.26 -3.25 11.89
CA ILE A 89 -18.88 -4.54 12.22
C ILE A 89 -19.43 -4.61 13.66
N GLY A 90 -19.52 -3.47 14.35
CA GLY A 90 -20.14 -3.37 15.67
C GLY A 90 -19.31 -3.93 16.83
N LEU A 91 -18.02 -4.21 16.62
CA LEU A 91 -17.16 -4.72 17.69
C LEU A 91 -16.72 -3.59 18.63
N PRO A 92 -16.65 -3.86 19.95
CA PRO A 92 -16.20 -2.88 20.91
C PRO A 92 -14.73 -2.52 20.68
N GLY A 93 -14.36 -1.28 21.02
CA GLY A 93 -12.98 -0.79 20.87
C GLY A 93 -11.92 -1.60 21.63
N THR A 94 -12.33 -2.43 22.60
CA THR A 94 -11.48 -3.38 23.30
C THR A 94 -10.98 -4.51 22.40
N SER A 95 -11.78 -4.95 21.42
CA SER A 95 -11.37 -5.95 20.43
C SER A 95 -10.22 -5.46 19.55
N TYR A 96 -10.18 -4.16 19.24
CA TYR A 96 -9.08 -3.55 18.49
C TYR A 96 -7.75 -3.69 19.24
N TRP A 97 -7.72 -3.33 20.52
CA TRP A 97 -6.50 -3.46 21.33
C TRP A 97 -6.03 -4.90 21.45
N ALA A 98 -6.95 -5.86 21.60
CA ALA A 98 -6.62 -7.28 21.61
C ALA A 98 -5.96 -7.74 20.30
N ILE A 99 -6.51 -7.33 19.15
CA ILE A 99 -5.96 -7.67 17.83
C ILE A 99 -4.57 -7.05 17.63
N VAL A 100 -4.38 -5.79 18.02
CA VAL A 100 -3.07 -5.12 17.96
C VAL A 100 -2.05 -5.85 18.84
N SER A 101 -2.41 -6.18 20.08
CA SER A 101 -1.55 -6.93 20.99
C SER A 101 -1.17 -8.30 20.40
N VAL A 102 -2.15 -9.08 19.94
CA VAL A 102 -1.90 -10.39 19.32
C VAL A 102 -1.00 -10.26 18.09
N SER A 103 -1.22 -9.25 17.23
CA SER A 103 -0.40 -9.02 16.04
C SER A 103 1.05 -8.67 16.39
N ILE A 104 1.25 -7.81 17.39
CA ILE A 104 2.59 -7.44 17.88
C ILE A 104 3.30 -8.66 18.46
N PHE A 105 2.63 -9.43 19.33
CA PHE A 105 3.21 -10.63 19.94
C PHE A 105 3.48 -11.73 18.91
N ALA A 106 2.60 -11.92 17.93
CA ALA A 106 2.80 -12.85 16.83
C ALA A 106 4.00 -12.45 15.97
N TRP A 107 4.14 -11.16 15.64
CA TRP A 107 5.31 -10.65 14.90
C TRP A 107 6.61 -10.82 15.69
N TRP A 108 6.60 -10.50 16.99
CA TRP A 108 7.74 -10.72 17.86
C TRP A 108 8.13 -12.20 17.95
N GLY A 109 7.16 -13.09 18.17
CA GLY A 109 7.38 -14.54 18.20
C GLY A 109 7.92 -15.07 16.88
N PHE A 110 7.37 -14.62 15.76
CA PHE A 110 7.87 -14.94 14.42
C PHE A 110 9.31 -14.43 14.22
N SER A 111 9.62 -13.22 14.66
CA SER A 111 10.98 -12.65 14.52
C SER A 111 12.03 -13.43 15.31
N LEU A 112 11.67 -13.98 16.46
CA LEU A 112 12.55 -14.83 17.27
C LEU A 112 12.79 -16.18 16.58
N PHE A 113 11.76 -16.75 15.94
CA PHE A 113 11.85 -18.03 15.25
C PHE A 113 12.73 -17.97 13.99
N PHE A 114 12.76 -16.82 13.31
CA PHE A 114 13.57 -16.60 12.10
C PHE A 114 14.91 -15.92 12.36
N LYS A 115 15.24 -15.63 13.61
CA LYS A 115 16.58 -15.16 13.99
C LYS A 115 17.55 -16.34 13.85
N LYS A 116 18.11 -16.47 12.65
CA LYS A 116 19.17 -17.41 12.33
C LYS A 116 20.48 -16.79 12.82
N ASP A 117 21.11 -17.43 13.80
CA ASP A 117 22.49 -17.13 14.20
C ASP A 117 23.44 -17.29 13.00
#